data_AF-A0A973ASX9-F1
#
_entry.id   AF-A0A973ASX9-F1
#
_cell.length_a   1.000
_cell.length_b   1.000
_cell.length_c   1.000
_cell.angle_alpha   90.00
_cell.angle_beta   90.00
_cell.angle_gamma   90.00
#
_symmetry.space_group_name_H-M   'P 1'
#
loop_
_entity.id
_entity.type
_entity.pdbx_description
1 polymer ?
#
loop_
_entity_poly.entity_id
_entity_poly.type
_entity_poly.pdbx_seq_one_letter_code
_entity_poly.pdbx_strand_id
1 'polypeptide(L)'
;MKMLLLKILSLAMVSNLLWAADENVIEKQLQEIGAIPNEEVVVVQRKFTRKNWRHEFSPVGFGGVPFGTYRRTLLGSASYTLHANDWLGLELFDFSYNKNFFSSFLSDINDNSSGTKIFLDYQKLIYFMTAGVQLTPFYGKVSTFSRWLAYVEPYFSLGLGVAKTETNSYLAGYPGLGLRVFFTEWFSMRLEFRDYIYNEKKRDGNNELRNNYAMTLALSFWLPKMPR
;
A
#
# COMPACT_ATOMS: atom_id res chain seq x y z
N MET A 1 60.29 19.61 -75.79
CA MET A 1 59.07 20.33 -75.32
C MET A 1 57.90 19.42 -74.91
N LYS A 2 57.65 18.27 -75.56
CA LYS A 2 56.52 17.36 -75.21
C LYS A 2 56.60 16.69 -73.83
N MET A 3 57.79 16.41 -73.28
CA MET A 3 57.94 15.77 -71.96
C MET A 3 57.70 16.71 -70.76
N LEU A 4 57.83 18.03 -70.95
CA LEU A 4 57.66 19.00 -69.85
C LEU A 4 56.16 19.26 -69.58
N LEU A 5 55.36 19.35 -70.65
CA LEU A 5 53.91 19.52 -70.57
C LEU A 5 53.21 18.30 -69.94
N LEU A 6 53.69 17.08 -70.21
CA LEU A 6 53.12 15.86 -69.64
C LEU A 6 53.35 15.76 -68.12
N LYS A 7 54.51 16.22 -67.63
CA LYS A 7 54.83 16.24 -66.19
C LYS A 7 54.03 17.29 -65.42
N ILE A 8 53.73 18.44 -66.04
CA ILE A 8 52.91 19.48 -65.41
C ILE A 8 51.43 19.03 -65.35
N LEU A 9 50.94 18.36 -66.40
CA LEU A 9 49.58 17.82 -66.41
C LEU A 9 49.40 16.69 -65.38
N SER A 10 50.40 15.82 -65.19
CA SER A 10 50.36 14.79 -64.16
C SER A 10 50.42 15.36 -62.75
N LEU A 11 51.15 16.46 -62.53
CA LEU A 11 51.24 17.10 -61.21
C LEU A 11 49.93 17.80 -60.83
N ALA A 12 49.24 18.42 -61.80
CA ALA A 12 47.94 19.06 -61.61
C ALA A 12 46.78 18.05 -61.40
N MET A 13 46.87 16.84 -61.97
CA MET A 13 45.90 15.77 -61.69
C MET A 13 46.10 15.15 -60.30
N VAL A 14 47.34 15.05 -59.82
CA VAL A 14 47.62 14.54 -58.47
C VAL A 14 47.20 15.53 -57.38
N SER A 15 47.31 16.84 -57.60
CA SER A 15 46.86 17.85 -56.63
C SER A 15 45.34 17.88 -56.45
N ASN A 16 44.56 17.64 -57.52
CA ASN A 16 43.10 17.59 -57.44
C ASN A 16 42.58 16.32 -56.73
N LEU A 17 43.34 15.22 -56.77
CA LEU A 17 43.03 13.99 -56.06
C LEU A 17 43.31 14.08 -54.55
N LEU A 18 44.28 14.88 -54.13
CA LEU A 18 44.62 15.11 -52.73
C LEU A 18 43.61 16.03 -52.01
N TRP A 19 42.93 16.92 -52.73
CA TRP A 19 41.91 17.82 -52.17
C TRP A 19 40.53 17.19 -51.99
N ALA A 20 40.20 16.14 -52.75
CA ALA A 20 38.91 15.44 -52.68
C ALA A 20 38.81 14.41 -51.53
N ALA A 21 39.90 14.15 -50.80
CA ALA A 21 39.93 13.14 -49.74
C ALA A 21 39.44 13.65 -48.36
N ASP A 22 39.50 14.96 -48.12
CA ASP A 22 39.17 15.58 -46.82
C ASP A 22 37.68 15.96 -46.65
N GLU A 23 36.87 15.98 -47.72
CA GLU A 23 35.44 16.34 -47.63
C GLU A 23 34.61 15.32 -46.82
N ASN A 24 35.09 14.07 -46.70
CA ASN A 24 34.34 13.01 -46.02
C ASN A 24 34.53 12.96 -44.50
N VAL A 25 35.48 13.73 -43.93
CA VAL A 25 35.73 13.71 -42.47
C VAL A 25 34.69 14.56 -41.75
N ILE A 26 34.34 15.71 -42.33
CA ILE A 26 33.36 16.64 -41.75
C ILE A 26 31.95 16.06 -41.85
N GLU A 27 31.58 15.46 -42.99
CA GLU A 27 30.28 14.80 -43.19
C GLU A 27 30.09 13.60 -42.23
N LYS A 28 31.15 12.82 -42.01
CA LYS A 28 31.14 11.70 -41.05
C LYS A 28 31.04 12.19 -39.60
N GLN A 29 31.75 13.25 -39.24
CA GLN A 29 31.67 13.85 -37.91
C GLN A 29 30.28 14.47 -37.67
N LEU A 30 29.66 15.09 -38.69
CA LEU A 30 28.28 15.59 -38.62
C LEU A 30 27.25 14.47 -38.48
N GLN A 31 27.46 13.32 -39.15
CA GLN A 31 26.62 12.12 -38.96
C GLN A 31 26.77 11.52 -37.56
N GLU A 32 27.96 11.51 -36.97
CA GLU A 32 28.19 11.08 -35.57
C GLU A 32 27.56 12.04 -34.56
N ILE A 33 27.61 13.35 -34.79
CA ILE A 33 26.99 14.36 -33.91
C ILE A 33 25.46 14.36 -34.04
N GLY A 34 24.92 14.09 -35.23
CA GLY A 34 23.48 14.00 -35.51
C GLY A 34 22.84 12.68 -35.10
N ALA A 35 23.64 11.63 -34.92
CA ALA A 35 23.22 10.34 -34.42
C ALA A 35 23.52 10.22 -32.92
N ILE A 36 22.94 11.09 -32.10
CA ILE A 36 22.79 10.77 -30.68
C ILE A 36 21.85 9.57 -30.67
N PRO A 37 22.30 8.34 -30.35
CA PRO A 37 21.38 7.25 -30.16
C PRO A 37 20.37 7.75 -29.14
N ASN A 38 19.08 7.59 -29.44
CA ASN A 38 18.01 7.91 -28.50
C ASN A 38 18.13 6.87 -27.37
N GLU A 39 19.16 7.01 -26.54
CA GLU A 39 19.33 6.32 -25.30
C GLU A 39 18.20 6.86 -24.47
N GLU A 40 17.09 6.12 -24.49
CA GLU A 40 15.94 6.39 -23.66
C GLU A 40 16.48 6.40 -22.24
N VAL A 41 16.78 7.59 -21.72
CA VAL A 41 17.22 7.78 -20.36
C VAL A 41 15.99 7.47 -19.53
N VAL A 42 15.80 6.19 -19.23
CA VAL A 42 14.77 5.74 -18.30
C VAL A 42 15.25 6.18 -16.93
N VAL A 43 14.87 7.39 -16.55
CA VAL A 43 15.06 7.87 -15.20
C VAL A 43 14.18 6.99 -14.32
N VAL A 44 14.78 5.97 -13.70
CA VAL A 44 14.12 5.15 -12.69
C VAL A 44 13.85 6.06 -11.50
N GLN A 45 12.68 6.71 -11.52
CA GLN A 45 12.28 7.58 -10.44
C GLN A 45 12.14 6.73 -9.19
N ARG A 46 12.93 7.05 -8.16
CA ARG A 46 12.90 6.34 -6.89
C ARG A 46 11.47 6.37 -6.33
N LYS A 47 11.06 5.24 -5.75
CA LYS A 47 9.82 5.13 -4.98
C LYS A 47 9.78 6.25 -3.93
N PHE A 48 8.65 6.94 -3.83
CA PHE A 48 8.51 8.11 -2.93
C PHE A 48 8.79 7.75 -1.47
N THR A 49 8.47 6.52 -1.06
CA THR A 49 8.76 6.01 0.27
C THR A 49 9.44 4.63 0.21
N ARG A 50 10.71 4.59 0.62
CA ARG A 50 11.38 3.35 1.06
C ARG A 50 10.76 2.90 2.38
N LYS A 51 10.54 1.61 2.57
CA LYS A 51 9.97 1.04 3.80
C LYS A 51 10.95 0.14 4.54
N ASN A 52 12.06 -0.22 3.91
CA ASN A 52 13.12 -1.01 4.52
C ASN A 52 13.54 -0.50 5.91
N TRP A 53 13.40 -1.34 6.93
CA TRP A 53 13.65 -1.07 8.35
C TRP A 53 12.91 0.15 8.94
N ARG A 54 11.70 0.44 8.45
CA ARG A 54 10.88 1.54 8.99
C ARG A 54 9.81 1.06 9.94
N HIS A 55 9.56 1.89 10.92
CA HIS A 55 8.53 1.74 11.94
C HIS A 55 7.30 2.54 11.52
N GLU A 56 6.18 1.86 11.38
CA GLU A 56 4.87 2.48 11.18
C GLU A 56 4.09 2.39 12.48
N PHE A 57 3.78 3.55 13.05
CA PHE A 57 2.99 3.68 14.26
C PHE A 57 1.64 4.30 13.92
N SER A 58 0.57 3.57 14.18
CA SER A 58 -0.81 4.02 13.96
C SER A 58 -1.52 4.15 15.29
N PRO A 59 -1.40 5.27 16.02
CA PRO A 59 -1.94 5.41 17.37
C PRO A 59 -3.46 5.42 17.40
N VAL A 60 -4.09 5.86 16.31
CA VAL A 60 -5.53 6.05 16.23
C VAL A 60 -6.03 5.53 14.90
N GLY A 61 -6.92 4.55 14.97
CA GLY A 61 -7.82 4.16 13.92
C GLY A 61 -9.25 4.14 14.42
N PHE A 62 -10.17 4.36 13.51
CA PHE A 62 -11.60 4.34 13.78
C PHE A 62 -12.32 3.62 12.66
N GLY A 63 -13.39 2.91 12.98
CA GLY A 63 -14.00 2.01 12.04
C GLY A 63 -15.37 1.51 12.47
N GLY A 64 -15.87 0.54 11.72
CA GLY A 64 -17.13 -0.12 12.01
C GLY A 64 -17.23 -1.47 11.32
N VAL A 65 -18.31 -2.18 11.63
CA VAL A 65 -18.66 -3.45 10.99
C VAL A 65 -19.62 -3.16 9.84
N PRO A 66 -19.20 -3.25 8.57
CA PRO A 66 -20.03 -2.82 7.44
C PRO A 66 -21.22 -3.76 7.16
N PHE A 67 -21.10 -5.05 7.49
CA PHE A 67 -22.09 -6.08 7.14
C PHE A 67 -22.90 -6.59 8.35
N GLY A 68 -23.02 -5.78 9.41
CA GLY A 68 -23.79 -6.13 10.61
C GLY A 68 -25.22 -5.60 10.56
N THR A 69 -26.21 -6.47 10.33
CA THR A 69 -27.63 -6.09 10.18
C THR A 69 -28.28 -5.51 11.45
N TYR A 70 -27.71 -5.74 12.64
CA TYR A 70 -28.40 -5.45 13.91
C TYR A 70 -27.62 -4.59 14.91
N ARG A 71 -26.35 -4.26 14.64
CA ARG A 71 -25.50 -3.51 15.58
C ARG A 71 -24.69 -2.46 14.85
N ARG A 72 -24.77 -1.21 15.33
CA ARG A 72 -23.83 -0.16 14.95
C ARG A 72 -22.63 -0.22 15.89
N THR A 73 -21.57 -0.85 15.44
CA THR A 73 -20.32 -0.95 16.21
C THR A 73 -19.37 0.13 15.74
N LEU A 74 -18.85 0.91 16.68
CA LEU A 74 -17.72 1.79 16.45
C LEU A 74 -16.45 1.08 16.93
N LEU A 75 -15.48 0.99 16.04
CA LEU A 75 -14.17 0.41 16.31
C LEU A 75 -13.19 1.54 16.59
N GLY A 76 -12.36 1.38 17.62
CA GLY A 76 -11.17 2.20 17.84
C GLY A 76 -9.94 1.31 17.83
N SER A 77 -8.92 1.63 17.04
CA SER A 77 -7.72 0.80 16.94
C SER A 77 -6.42 1.56 17.16
N ALA A 78 -5.38 0.82 17.54
CA ALA A 78 -4.01 1.28 17.60
C ALA A 78 -3.10 0.14 17.15
N SER A 79 -2.13 0.41 16.28
CA SER A 79 -1.24 -0.61 15.75
C SER A 79 0.20 -0.14 15.60
N TYR A 80 1.11 -1.11 15.58
CA TYR A 80 2.53 -0.91 15.35
C TYR A 80 3.06 -1.99 14.40
N THR A 81 3.66 -1.54 13.30
CA THR A 81 4.14 -2.39 12.22
C THR A 81 5.59 -2.06 11.90
N LEU A 82 6.44 -3.08 11.87
CA LEU A 82 7.84 -2.98 11.47
C LEU A 82 7.99 -3.47 10.03
N HIS A 83 8.42 -2.61 9.12
CA HIS A 83 8.66 -2.98 7.73
C HIS A 83 10.08 -3.50 7.56
N ALA A 84 10.21 -4.82 7.41
CA ALA A 84 11.51 -5.45 7.20
C ALA A 84 12.03 -5.20 5.79
N ASN A 85 11.14 -5.15 4.80
CA ASN A 85 11.45 -4.87 3.39
C ASN A 85 10.35 -3.98 2.78
N ASP A 86 10.53 -3.56 1.53
CA ASP A 86 9.53 -2.76 0.82
C ASP A 86 8.21 -3.50 0.53
N TRP A 87 8.25 -4.83 0.59
CA TRP A 87 7.13 -5.74 0.29
C TRP A 87 6.61 -6.48 1.53
N LEU A 88 7.37 -6.53 2.62
CA LEU A 88 7.03 -7.31 3.82
C LEU A 88 7.11 -6.44 5.08
N GLY A 89 5.99 -6.37 5.79
CA GLY A 89 5.86 -5.77 7.11
C GLY A 89 5.44 -6.80 8.15
N LEU A 90 5.89 -6.61 9.38
CA LEU A 90 5.54 -7.40 10.55
C LEU A 90 4.69 -6.52 11.47
N GLU A 91 3.41 -6.84 11.59
CA GLU A 91 2.50 -6.21 12.53
C GLU A 91 2.72 -6.81 13.91
N LEU A 92 3.54 -6.15 14.71
CA LEU A 92 3.93 -6.63 16.03
C LEU A 92 2.79 -6.51 17.03
N PHE A 93 1.96 -5.48 16.87
CA PHE A 93 0.84 -5.21 17.76
C PHE A 93 -0.27 -4.52 16.99
N ASP A 94 -1.49 -5.05 17.11
CA ASP A 94 -2.72 -4.39 16.69
C ASP A 94 -3.77 -4.62 17.76
N PHE A 95 -4.27 -3.52 18.31
CA PHE A 95 -5.33 -3.51 19.30
C PHE A 95 -6.55 -2.84 18.70
N SER A 96 -7.68 -3.52 18.76
CA SER A 96 -8.95 -3.02 18.24
C SER A 96 -10.03 -3.17 19.32
N TYR A 97 -10.52 -2.04 19.82
CA TYR A 97 -11.59 -1.96 20.78
C TYR A 97 -12.94 -1.75 20.08
N ASN A 98 -13.92 -2.56 20.45
CA ASN A 98 -15.26 -2.53 19.89
C ASN A 98 -16.20 -1.87 20.90
N LYS A 99 -16.76 -0.70 20.55
CA LYS A 99 -17.88 -0.12 21.29
C LYS A 99 -19.15 -0.32 20.50
N ASN A 100 -20.00 -1.21 21.00
CA ASN A 100 -21.31 -1.45 20.41
C ASN A 100 -22.29 -0.38 20.91
N PHE A 101 -22.75 0.48 20.01
CA PHE A 101 -23.91 1.32 20.28
C PHE A 101 -25.14 0.50 19.91
N PHE A 102 -25.97 0.16 20.90
CA PHE A 102 -27.27 -0.46 20.63
C PHE A 102 -28.05 0.48 19.70
N SER A 103 -28.42 0.02 18.49
CA SER A 103 -29.29 0.79 17.61
C SER A 103 -30.64 0.13 17.48
N SER A 104 -31.62 0.82 18.08
CA SER A 104 -33.05 0.92 17.82
C SER A 104 -33.84 -0.31 17.36
N PHE A 105 -33.43 -1.16 16.43
CA PHE A 105 -34.32 -2.16 15.82
C PHE A 105 -34.92 -3.18 16.82
N LEU A 106 -34.12 -3.68 17.78
CA LEU A 106 -34.63 -4.55 18.85
C LEU A 106 -35.39 -3.78 19.94
N SER A 107 -35.05 -2.51 20.16
CA SER A 107 -35.81 -1.63 21.06
C SER A 107 -37.17 -1.33 20.44
N ASP A 108 -37.20 -0.88 19.19
CA ASP A 108 -38.38 -0.55 18.40
C ASP A 108 -39.33 -1.75 18.25
N ILE A 109 -38.81 -2.98 18.12
CA ILE A 109 -39.61 -4.22 18.13
C ILE A 109 -40.11 -4.58 19.53
N ASN A 110 -39.29 -4.46 20.59
CA ASN A 110 -39.74 -4.71 21.97
C ASN A 110 -40.64 -3.60 22.53
N ASP A 111 -40.54 -2.38 22.02
CA ASP A 111 -41.33 -1.22 22.44
C ASP A 111 -42.68 -1.18 21.70
N ASN A 112 -42.77 -1.72 20.47
CA ASN A 112 -44.03 -1.87 19.73
C ASN A 112 -44.72 -3.23 19.87
N SER A 113 -44.11 -4.23 20.51
CA SER A 113 -44.76 -5.53 20.75
C SER A 113 -45.28 -5.64 22.17
N SER A 114 -46.59 -5.88 22.33
CA SER A 114 -47.22 -6.21 23.62
C SER A 114 -46.93 -7.64 24.10
N GLY A 115 -45.87 -8.26 23.58
CA GLY A 115 -45.52 -9.67 23.76
C GLY A 115 -44.09 -9.86 24.30
N THR A 116 -43.67 -11.12 24.40
CA THR A 116 -42.42 -11.57 25.04
C THR A 116 -41.20 -10.84 24.48
N LYS A 117 -40.48 -10.12 25.36
CA LYS A 117 -39.26 -9.39 25.00
C LYS A 117 -38.20 -10.38 24.49
N ILE A 118 -37.76 -10.19 23.25
CA ILE A 118 -36.71 -11.02 22.67
C ILE A 118 -35.37 -10.48 23.17
N PHE A 119 -34.72 -11.23 24.06
CA PHE A 119 -33.35 -10.97 24.48
C PHE A 119 -32.40 -11.83 23.64
N LEU A 120 -31.74 -11.20 22.68
CA LEU A 120 -30.67 -11.85 21.93
C LEU A 120 -29.40 -11.88 22.78
N ASP A 121 -29.18 -13.01 23.44
CA ASP A 121 -27.99 -13.32 24.23
C ASP A 121 -26.81 -13.59 23.28
N TYR A 122 -26.19 -12.51 22.79
CA TYR A 122 -24.93 -12.58 22.07
C TYR A 122 -23.83 -12.01 22.94
N GLN A 123 -22.87 -12.86 23.26
CA GLN A 123 -21.66 -12.51 23.98
C GLN A 123 -20.97 -11.34 23.26
N LYS A 124 -20.87 -10.17 23.91
CA LYS A 124 -20.32 -8.98 23.25
C LYS A 124 -18.81 -9.05 23.19
N LEU A 125 -18.30 -8.99 21.98
CA LEU A 125 -16.87 -8.85 21.71
C LEU A 125 -16.41 -7.45 22.13
N ILE A 126 -15.42 -7.39 23.02
CA ILE A 126 -14.94 -6.15 23.65
C ILE A 126 -13.69 -5.65 22.92
N TYR A 127 -12.68 -6.50 22.78
CA TYR A 127 -11.46 -6.13 22.07
C TYR A 127 -10.82 -7.31 21.34
N PHE A 128 -10.03 -6.98 20.33
CA PHE A 128 -9.07 -7.84 19.69
C PHE A 128 -7.66 -7.34 19.97
N MET A 129 -6.76 -8.28 20.19
CA MET A 129 -5.33 -8.03 20.21
C MET A 129 -4.66 -9.04 19.28
N THR A 130 -4.03 -8.55 18.23
CA THR A 130 -3.49 -9.39 17.16
C THR A 130 -2.06 -9.01 16.79
N ALA A 131 -1.35 -9.97 16.23
CA ALA A 131 -0.05 -9.79 15.61
C ALA A 131 0.00 -10.61 14.31
N GLY A 132 0.78 -10.16 13.34
CA GLY A 132 0.74 -10.77 12.02
C GLY A 132 1.77 -10.21 11.05
N VAL A 133 1.57 -10.52 9.78
CA VAL A 133 2.41 -10.09 8.67
C VAL A 133 1.57 -9.32 7.66
N GLN A 134 2.21 -8.37 6.99
CA GLN A 134 1.65 -7.56 5.93
C GLN A 134 2.50 -7.77 4.66
N LEU A 135 1.85 -8.00 3.54
CA LEU A 135 2.48 -8.13 2.22
C LEU A 135 1.96 -7.01 1.32
N THR A 136 2.85 -6.14 0.86
CA THR A 136 2.58 -5.07 -0.11
C THR A 136 3.10 -5.48 -1.50
N PRO A 137 2.26 -6.05 -2.38
CA PRO A 137 2.73 -6.54 -3.68
C PRO A 137 3.00 -5.44 -4.70
N PHE A 138 2.25 -4.34 -4.68
CA PHE A 138 2.39 -3.28 -5.68
C PHE A 138 2.33 -1.87 -5.08
N TYR A 139 2.90 -0.92 -5.82
CA TYR A 139 2.97 0.49 -5.48
C TYR A 139 2.41 1.31 -6.65
N GLY A 140 1.46 2.18 -6.36
CA GLY A 140 0.78 3.03 -7.34
C GLY A 140 0.98 4.51 -7.08
N LYS A 141 0.96 5.30 -8.15
CA LYS A 141 0.85 6.76 -8.10
C LYS A 141 -0.48 7.13 -8.73
N VAL A 142 -1.32 7.87 -8.02
CA VAL A 142 -2.60 8.36 -8.53
C VAL A 142 -2.55 9.87 -8.51
N SER A 143 -2.79 10.49 -9.66
CA SER A 143 -2.99 11.93 -9.77
C SER A 143 -4.49 12.20 -9.82
N THR A 144 -5.01 12.89 -8.82
CA THR A 144 -6.43 13.30 -8.79
C THR A 144 -6.50 14.81 -9.01
N PHE A 145 -7.36 15.24 -9.94
CA PHE A 145 -7.59 16.65 -10.29
C PHE A 145 -6.35 17.42 -10.77
N SER A 146 -5.39 16.76 -11.42
CA SER A 146 -4.14 17.34 -11.98
C SER A 146 -3.23 18.08 -10.99
N ARG A 147 -3.61 18.21 -9.71
CA ARG A 147 -2.87 18.96 -8.68
C ARG A 147 -2.51 18.12 -7.46
N TRP A 148 -3.23 17.03 -7.20
CA TRP A 148 -2.99 16.20 -6.02
C TRP A 148 -2.40 14.86 -6.41
N LEU A 149 -1.13 14.66 -6.05
CA LEU A 149 -0.41 13.41 -6.28
C LEU A 149 -0.45 12.58 -5.00
N ALA A 150 -1.25 11.51 -5.01
CA ALA A 150 -1.36 10.57 -3.91
C ALA A 150 -0.61 9.28 -4.25
N TYR A 151 0.16 8.77 -3.29
CA TYR A 151 0.86 7.50 -3.42
C TYR A 151 0.06 6.42 -2.72
N VAL A 152 -0.34 5.39 -3.46
CA VAL A 152 -1.24 4.34 -2.97
C VAL A 152 -0.53 3.00 -2.94
N GLU A 153 -0.73 2.26 -1.86
CA GLU A 153 -0.13 0.95 -1.64
C GLU A 153 -1.15 0.01 -1.01
N PRO A 154 -1.76 -0.88 -1.81
CA PRO A 154 -2.55 -1.94 -1.24
C PRO A 154 -1.66 -3.02 -0.64
N TYR A 155 -2.18 -3.68 0.38
CA TYR A 155 -1.50 -4.73 1.10
C TYR A 155 -2.48 -5.79 1.58
N PHE A 156 -1.95 -6.99 1.77
CA PHE A 156 -2.62 -8.10 2.39
C PHE A 156 -2.07 -8.23 3.80
N SER A 157 -2.94 -8.47 4.78
CA SER A 157 -2.54 -8.74 6.16
C SER A 157 -3.05 -10.11 6.57
N LEU A 158 -2.23 -10.87 7.27
CA LEU A 158 -2.64 -12.12 7.88
C LEU A 158 -2.02 -12.21 9.27
N GLY A 159 -2.82 -12.59 10.27
CA GLY A 159 -2.29 -12.74 11.61
C GLY A 159 -3.19 -13.54 12.53
N LEU A 160 -2.70 -13.69 13.76
CA LEU A 160 -3.35 -14.43 14.83
C LEU A 160 -3.34 -13.57 16.09
N GLY A 161 -4.22 -13.89 17.02
CA GLY A 161 -4.32 -13.16 18.26
C GLY A 161 -5.40 -13.68 19.17
N VAL A 162 -5.87 -12.79 20.04
CA VAL A 162 -6.88 -13.09 21.04
C VAL A 162 -8.06 -12.14 20.91
N ALA A 163 -9.25 -12.72 20.90
CA ALA A 163 -10.52 -12.02 20.99
C ALA A 163 -11.02 -12.13 22.42
N LYS A 164 -11.23 -11.01 23.11
CA LYS A 164 -11.87 -11.02 24.43
C LYS A 164 -13.31 -10.58 24.33
N THR A 165 -14.16 -11.43 24.88
CA THR A 165 -15.61 -11.25 25.00
C THR A 165 -15.96 -11.01 26.47
N GLU A 166 -17.17 -10.54 26.78
CA GLU A 166 -17.62 -10.24 28.17
C GLU A 166 -17.33 -11.37 29.18
N THR A 167 -17.42 -12.64 28.75
CA THR A 167 -17.24 -13.80 29.65
C THR A 167 -15.89 -14.52 29.51
N ASN A 168 -15.29 -14.56 28.31
CA ASN A 168 -14.14 -15.43 28.01
C ASN A 168 -13.21 -14.83 26.95
N SER A 169 -11.98 -15.36 26.89
CA SER A 169 -11.00 -15.07 25.84
C SER A 169 -10.90 -16.24 24.87
N TYR A 170 -10.86 -15.95 23.58
CA TYR A 170 -10.80 -16.92 22.50
C TYR A 170 -9.59 -16.64 21.60
N LEU A 171 -9.03 -17.69 21.01
CA LEU A 171 -8.02 -17.54 19.97
C LEU A 171 -8.71 -17.10 18.68
N ALA A 172 -8.15 -16.07 18.05
CA ALA A 172 -8.66 -15.48 16.82
C ALA A 172 -7.57 -15.45 15.75
N GLY A 173 -8.00 -15.57 14.49
CA GLY A 173 -7.17 -15.29 13.32
C GLY A 173 -7.84 -14.23 12.45
N TYR A 174 -7.07 -13.58 11.59
CA TYR A 174 -7.63 -12.67 10.62
C TYR A 174 -6.84 -12.69 9.31
N PRO A 175 -7.49 -12.91 8.17
CA PRO A 175 -7.08 -12.32 6.91
C PRO A 175 -7.60 -10.89 6.79
N GLY A 176 -6.87 -10.05 6.08
CA GLY A 176 -7.28 -8.69 5.80
C GLY A 176 -6.65 -8.12 4.53
N LEU A 177 -7.30 -7.09 4.02
CA LEU A 177 -6.90 -6.29 2.89
C LEU A 177 -6.80 -4.85 3.37
N GLY A 178 -5.76 -4.14 2.98
CA GLY A 178 -5.61 -2.75 3.30
C GLY A 178 -5.13 -1.92 2.12
N LEU A 179 -5.37 -0.63 2.21
CA LEU A 179 -4.91 0.38 1.29
C LEU A 179 -4.24 1.48 2.10
N ARG A 180 -2.99 1.78 1.78
CA ARG A 180 -2.24 2.85 2.40
C ARG A 180 -2.06 3.99 1.41
N VAL A 181 -2.37 5.20 1.86
CA VAL A 181 -2.27 6.43 1.07
C VAL A 181 -1.24 7.34 1.76
N PHE A 182 -0.11 7.60 1.10
CA PHE A 182 0.91 8.49 1.63
C PHE A 182 0.68 9.91 1.13
N PHE A 183 0.66 10.84 2.09
CA PHE A 183 0.63 12.27 1.81
C PHE A 183 2.01 12.89 1.96
N THR A 184 2.79 12.39 2.92
CA THR A 184 4.19 12.77 3.12
C THR A 184 5.02 11.54 3.47
N GLU A 185 6.35 11.69 3.53
CA GLU A 185 7.25 10.59 3.90
C GLU A 185 7.05 10.07 5.33
N TRP A 186 6.50 10.89 6.23
CA TRP A 186 6.32 10.60 7.66
C TRP A 186 4.85 10.38 8.03
N PHE A 187 3.90 10.69 7.15
CA PHE A 187 2.46 10.60 7.41
C PHE A 187 1.72 9.92 6.27
N SER A 188 0.95 8.89 6.61
CA SER A 188 0.05 8.18 5.71
C SER A 188 -1.28 7.90 6.39
N MET A 189 -2.32 7.70 5.59
CA MET A 189 -3.60 7.16 6.04
C MET A 189 -3.74 5.72 5.56
N ARG A 190 -4.43 4.91 6.35
CA ARG A 190 -4.56 3.48 6.13
C ARG A 190 -6.02 3.11 6.21
N LEU A 191 -6.54 2.48 5.17
CA LEU A 191 -7.87 1.90 5.14
C LEU A 191 -7.71 0.39 5.19
N GLU A 192 -8.35 -0.28 6.13
CA GLU A 192 -8.22 -1.70 6.40
C GLU A 192 -9.58 -2.37 6.41
N PHE A 193 -9.63 -3.56 5.82
CA PHE A 193 -10.75 -4.47 5.88
C PHE A 193 -10.22 -5.80 6.40
N ARG A 194 -10.65 -6.21 7.59
CA ARG A 194 -10.21 -7.44 8.27
C ARG A 194 -11.42 -8.36 8.51
N ASP A 195 -11.25 -9.66 8.32
CA ASP A 195 -12.23 -10.66 8.76
C ASP A 195 -11.69 -11.36 9.99
N TYR A 196 -12.22 -11.06 11.18
CA TYR A 196 -11.81 -11.70 12.41
C TYR A 196 -12.57 -13.02 12.60
N ILE A 197 -11.85 -14.13 12.52
CA ILE A 197 -12.36 -15.48 12.67
C ILE A 197 -11.99 -15.99 14.06
N TYR A 198 -12.96 -16.37 14.88
CA TYR A 198 -12.72 -16.88 16.23
C TYR A 198 -13.68 -18.02 16.60
N ASN A 199 -13.19 -18.93 17.45
CA ASN A 199 -13.96 -20.07 17.94
C ASN A 199 -14.68 -19.70 19.23
N GLU A 200 -16.00 -19.55 19.17
CA GLU A 200 -16.83 -19.28 20.34
C GLU A 200 -17.36 -20.61 20.91
N LYS A 201 -17.18 -20.82 22.22
CA LYS A 201 -17.83 -21.93 22.94
C LYS A 201 -19.18 -21.47 23.44
N LYS A 202 -20.26 -22.04 22.90
CA LYS A 202 -21.61 -21.81 23.42
C LYS A 202 -21.77 -22.50 24.79
N ARG A 203 -22.74 -22.01 25.56
CA ARG A 203 -23.14 -22.58 26.86
C ARG A 203 -23.56 -24.06 26.77
N ASP A 204 -23.89 -24.53 25.56
CA ASP A 204 -24.26 -25.91 25.22
C ASP A 204 -23.04 -26.82 24.90
N GLY A 205 -21.81 -26.35 25.07
CA GLY A 205 -20.58 -27.14 24.87
C GLY A 205 -20.12 -27.32 23.41
N ASN A 206 -20.95 -26.96 22.43
CA ASN A 206 -20.59 -26.97 21.01
C ASN A 206 -19.73 -25.74 20.64
N ASN A 207 -18.71 -25.98 19.81
CA ASN A 207 -17.84 -24.94 19.23
C ASN A 207 -18.50 -24.38 17.96
N GLU A 208 -18.65 -23.06 17.85
CA GLU A 208 -19.10 -22.39 16.62
C GLU A 208 -17.99 -21.44 16.13
N LEU A 209 -17.67 -21.53 14.84
CA LEU A 209 -16.79 -20.59 14.17
C LEU A 209 -17.58 -19.31 13.87
N ARG A 210 -17.06 -18.17 14.33
CA ARG A 210 -17.63 -16.85 14.08
C ARG A 210 -16.69 -16.05 13.20
N ASN A 211 -17.27 -15.35 12.23
CA ASN A 211 -16.59 -14.37 11.39
C ASN A 211 -17.13 -12.98 11.74
N ASN A 212 -16.24 -12.00 11.79
CA ASN A 212 -16.60 -10.61 12.07
C ASN A 212 -15.79 -9.67 11.17
N TYR A 213 -16.48 -9.04 10.22
CA TYR A 213 -15.88 -8.09 9.29
C TYR A 213 -15.68 -6.73 9.95
N ALA A 214 -14.47 -6.23 9.93
CA ALA A 214 -14.11 -4.91 10.43
C ALA A 214 -13.55 -4.06 9.30
N MET A 215 -14.05 -2.84 9.18
CA MET A 215 -13.46 -1.82 8.33
C MET A 215 -12.92 -0.68 9.19
N THR A 216 -11.65 -0.33 9.03
CA THR A 216 -10.93 0.63 9.88
C THR A 216 -10.19 1.64 9.03
N LEU A 217 -10.29 2.91 9.38
CA LEU A 217 -9.47 3.99 8.85
C LEU A 217 -8.53 4.47 9.95
N ALA A 218 -7.22 4.38 9.71
CA ALA A 218 -6.18 4.72 10.66
C ALA A 218 -5.23 5.79 10.13
N LEU A 219 -4.72 6.61 11.05
CA LEU A 219 -3.68 7.58 10.79
C LEU A 219 -2.34 6.98 11.22
N SER A 220 -1.37 6.96 10.32
CA SER A 220 -0.10 6.27 10.49
C SER A 220 1.07 7.23 10.35
N PHE A 221 2.02 7.12 11.28
CA PHE A 221 3.26 7.89 11.32
C PHE A 221 4.45 6.97 11.06
N TRP A 222 5.41 7.44 10.26
CA TRP A 222 6.55 6.64 9.82
C TRP A 222 7.87 7.17 10.36
N LEU A 223 8.64 6.29 11.00
CA LEU A 223 9.92 6.59 11.64
C LEU A 223 10.99 5.56 11.20
N PRO A 224 12.28 5.94 11.09
CA PRO A 224 12.78 7.31 11.08
C PRO A 224 12.33 8.08 9.82
N LYS A 225 12.42 9.41 9.89
CA LYS A 225 12.27 10.28 8.72
C LYS A 225 13.45 10.05 7.79
N MET A 226 13.21 9.97 6.47
CA MET A 226 14.32 9.79 5.53
C MET A 226 15.24 11.01 5.54
N PRO A 227 16.56 10.80 5.43
CA PRO A 227 17.47 11.89 5.11
C PRO A 227 17.02 12.53 3.80
N ARG A 228 16.85 13.85 3.80
CA ARG A 228 16.55 14.64 2.60
C ARG A 228 17.75 14.67 1.67
#